data_AF-A0A2M8G291-F1
#
_entry.id   AF-A0A2M8G291-F1
#
_cell.length_a   1.000
_cell.length_b   1.000
_cell.length_c   1.000
_cell.angle_alpha   90.00
_cell.angle_beta   90.00
_cell.angle_gamma   90.00
#
_symmetry.space_group_name_H-M   'P 1'
#
loop_
_entity.id
_entity.type
_entity.pdbx_description
1 polymer ?
#
loop_
_entity_poly.entity_id
_entity_poly.type
_entity_poly.pdbx_seq_one_letter_code
_entity_poly.pdbx_strand_id
1 'polypeptide(L)'
;HIDNHYPKDESWIERLGHKGFSTFEEYGIDPKEVMGTDNKLEAGKKVREWLVNYLLEAPIMAMVIEGIHAIDMVRKIAGSTLPHKAEIGTIRGDFSVDSPAAANIEGRSIKNIVHASENKSEAEHEIAHWFAQEEIFEYRRADESVMFNPEG
;
A
#
# COMPACT_ATOMS: atom_id res chain seq x y z
N HIS A 1 11.26 5.33 -12.09
CA HIS A 1 11.44 4.64 -10.80
C HIS A 1 10.08 4.20 -10.23
N ILE A 2 9.15 5.13 -9.94
CA ILE A 2 7.79 4.82 -9.43
C ILE A 2 7.00 3.87 -10.33
N ASP A 3 6.99 4.07 -11.65
CA ASP A 3 6.23 3.19 -12.55
C ASP A 3 6.69 1.72 -12.53
N ASN A 4 7.92 1.43 -12.10
CA ASN A 4 8.41 0.05 -11.99
C ASN A 4 8.22 -0.53 -10.58
N HIS A 5 7.76 0.26 -9.60
CA HIS A 5 7.45 -0.22 -8.26
C HIS A 5 6.22 -1.12 -8.27
N TYR A 6 5.18 -0.75 -9.03
CA TYR A 6 3.97 -1.56 -9.16
C TYR A 6 4.11 -2.63 -10.24
N PRO A 7 3.65 -3.86 -9.99
CA PRO A 7 3.57 -4.90 -11.01
C PRO A 7 2.83 -4.43 -12.27
N LYS A 8 3.24 -5.00 -13.41
CA LYS A 8 2.70 -4.69 -14.74
C LYS A 8 1.98 -5.88 -15.38
N ASP A 9 1.93 -7.02 -14.70
CA ASP A 9 1.24 -8.18 -15.19
C ASP A 9 -0.28 -7.98 -15.15
N GLU A 10 -0.97 -8.57 -16.13
CA GLU A 10 -2.42 -8.39 -16.27
C GLU A 10 -3.19 -8.94 -15.07
N SER A 11 -2.68 -9.99 -14.41
CA SER A 11 -3.36 -10.61 -13.26
C SER A 11 -3.43 -9.66 -12.05
N TRP A 12 -2.35 -8.90 -11.81
CA TRP A 12 -2.32 -7.89 -10.75
C TRP A 12 -3.19 -6.69 -11.10
N ILE A 13 -3.16 -6.24 -12.36
CA ILE A 13 -3.99 -5.12 -12.85
C ILE A 13 -5.48 -5.49 -12.75
N GLU A 14 -5.86 -6.69 -13.17
CA GLU A 14 -7.24 -7.17 -13.07
C GLU A 14 -7.68 -7.25 -11.60
N ARG A 15 -6.81 -7.74 -10.70
CA ARG A 15 -7.05 -7.75 -9.24
C ARG A 15 -7.34 -6.35 -8.68
N LEU A 16 -6.65 -5.30 -9.17
CA LEU A 16 -6.96 -3.92 -8.79
C LEU A 16 -8.36 -3.51 -9.23
N GLY A 17 -8.73 -3.83 -10.48
CA GLY A 17 -10.06 -3.55 -11.00
C GLY A 17 -11.16 -4.23 -10.18
N HIS A 18 -10.97 -5.51 -9.81
CA HIS A 18 -11.87 -6.22 -8.93
C HIS A 18 -12.06 -5.54 -7.57
N LYS A 19 -10.98 -5.09 -6.92
CA LYS A 19 -11.05 -4.37 -5.64
C LYS A 19 -11.75 -3.00 -5.76
N GLY A 20 -11.51 -2.29 -6.86
CA GLY A 20 -12.24 -1.05 -7.18
C GLY A 20 -13.75 -1.31 -7.29
N PHE A 21 -14.12 -2.37 -8.02
CA PHE A 21 -15.51 -2.72 -8.30
C PHE A 21 -16.27 -3.21 -7.07
N SER A 22 -15.65 -4.03 -6.21
CA SER A 22 -16.30 -4.43 -4.95
C SER A 22 -16.66 -3.23 -4.10
N THR A 23 -15.87 -2.16 -4.20
CA THR A 23 -16.16 -0.93 -3.48
C THR A 23 -17.28 -0.14 -4.14
N PHE A 24 -17.32 -0.06 -5.47
CA PHE A 24 -18.46 0.56 -6.17
C PHE A 24 -19.79 -0.12 -5.83
N GLU A 25 -19.80 -1.45 -5.77
CA GLU A 25 -20.96 -2.24 -5.38
C GLU A 25 -21.41 -1.95 -3.94
N GLU A 26 -20.46 -1.92 -2.98
CA GLU A 26 -20.76 -1.63 -1.56
C GLU A 26 -21.46 -0.27 -1.38
N TYR A 27 -21.09 0.74 -2.19
CA TYR A 27 -21.62 2.10 -2.09
C TYR A 27 -22.70 2.43 -3.13
N GLY A 28 -23.12 1.46 -3.95
CA GLY A 28 -24.14 1.66 -4.98
C GLY A 28 -23.74 2.66 -6.08
N ILE A 29 -22.45 2.77 -6.38
CA ILE A 29 -21.89 3.68 -7.38
C ILE A 29 -21.79 2.93 -8.72
N ASP A 30 -22.19 3.53 -9.84
CA ASP A 30 -21.98 2.96 -11.17
C ASP A 30 -20.50 3.11 -11.60
N PRO A 31 -19.75 2.00 -11.81
CA PRO A 31 -18.38 2.08 -12.30
C PRO A 31 -18.26 2.83 -13.63
N LYS A 32 -19.29 2.84 -14.49
CA LYS A 32 -19.24 3.61 -15.76
C LYS A 32 -19.23 5.11 -15.53
N GLU A 33 -19.89 5.61 -14.50
CA GLU A 33 -19.91 7.05 -14.21
C GLU A 33 -18.56 7.55 -13.71
N VAL A 34 -17.84 6.73 -12.94
CA VAL A 34 -16.54 7.10 -12.36
C VAL A 34 -15.37 6.68 -13.24
N MET A 35 -15.34 5.41 -13.63
CA MET A 35 -14.24 4.80 -14.37
C MET A 35 -14.45 4.85 -15.88
N GLY A 36 -15.63 5.25 -16.39
CA GLY A 36 -15.91 5.24 -17.82
C GLY A 36 -15.95 3.84 -18.46
N THR A 37 -15.91 2.77 -17.65
CA THR A 37 -15.86 1.38 -18.11
C THR A 37 -16.38 0.42 -17.02
N ASP A 38 -17.02 -0.66 -17.45
CA ASP A 38 -17.36 -1.83 -16.63
C ASP A 38 -16.39 -3.00 -16.86
N ASN A 39 -15.34 -2.79 -17.66
CA ASN A 39 -14.28 -3.76 -17.85
C ASN A 39 -13.26 -3.67 -16.71
N LYS A 40 -13.05 -4.78 -16.00
CA LYS A 40 -12.17 -4.83 -14.83
C LYS A 40 -10.70 -4.59 -15.16
N LEU A 41 -10.22 -5.05 -16.32
CA LEU A 41 -8.84 -4.82 -16.73
C LEU A 41 -8.61 -3.34 -17.08
N GLU A 42 -9.55 -2.71 -17.76
CA GLU A 42 -9.48 -1.27 -18.07
C GLU A 42 -9.57 -0.42 -16.80
N ALA A 43 -10.48 -0.75 -15.89
CA ALA A 43 -10.58 -0.11 -14.59
C ALA A 43 -9.29 -0.29 -13.78
N GLY A 44 -8.70 -1.50 -13.80
CA GLY A 44 -7.42 -1.80 -13.15
C GLY A 44 -6.28 -0.92 -13.67
N LYS A 45 -6.23 -0.65 -14.98
CA LYS A 45 -5.24 0.26 -15.57
C LYS A 45 -5.41 1.69 -15.05
N LYS A 46 -6.65 2.18 -14.92
CA LYS A 46 -6.94 3.49 -14.33
C LYS A 46 -6.55 3.56 -12.85
N VAL A 47 -6.89 2.55 -12.07
CA VAL A 47 -6.49 2.47 -10.65
C VAL A 47 -4.96 2.48 -10.52
N ARG A 48 -4.25 1.75 -11.37
CA ARG A 48 -2.77 1.77 -11.39
C ARG A 48 -2.22 3.15 -11.72
N GLU A 49 -2.79 3.84 -12.70
CA GLU A 49 -2.42 5.21 -13.04
C GLU A 49 -2.62 6.14 -11.84
N TRP A 50 -3.75 6.04 -11.14
CA TRP A 50 -4.01 6.82 -9.93
C TRP A 50 -3.01 6.54 -8.80
N LEU A 51 -2.61 5.28 -8.63
CA LEU A 51 -1.59 4.89 -7.64
C LEU A 51 -0.22 5.50 -7.97
N VAL A 52 0.19 5.45 -9.25
CA VAL A 52 1.44 6.06 -9.71
C VAL A 52 1.41 7.58 -9.53
N ASN A 53 0.32 8.23 -9.91
CA ASN A 53 0.15 9.67 -9.75
C ASN A 53 0.22 10.08 -8.28
N TYR A 54 -0.43 9.32 -7.39
CA TYR A 54 -0.40 9.60 -5.95
C TYR A 54 1.03 9.57 -5.38
N LEU A 55 1.85 8.57 -5.76
CA LEU A 55 3.26 8.50 -5.35
C LEU A 55 4.13 9.63 -5.92
N LEU A 56 3.67 10.33 -6.97
CA LEU A 56 4.37 11.45 -7.59
C LEU A 56 3.90 12.82 -7.09
N GLU A 57 2.80 12.89 -6.32
CA GLU A 57 2.25 14.15 -5.81
C GLU A 57 3.17 14.87 -4.81
N ALA A 58 4.01 14.11 -4.10
CA ALA A 58 4.88 14.64 -3.05
C ALA A 58 6.17 13.80 -2.88
N PRO A 59 7.23 14.35 -2.27
CA PRO A 59 8.39 13.56 -1.85
C PRO A 59 7.98 12.42 -0.93
N ILE A 60 8.63 11.27 -1.11
CA ILE A 60 8.39 10.05 -0.32
C ILE A 60 9.57 9.78 0.60
N MET A 61 9.28 9.17 1.75
CA MET A 61 10.28 8.60 2.66
C MET A 61 10.18 7.08 2.58
N ALA A 62 11.16 6.45 1.93
CA ALA A 62 11.28 5.00 1.92
C ALA A 62 12.11 4.53 3.14
N MET A 63 11.73 3.40 3.74
CA MET A 63 12.46 2.80 4.86
C MET A 63 12.36 1.28 4.83
N VAL A 64 13.39 0.61 5.33
CA VAL A 64 13.40 -0.85 5.54
C VAL A 64 13.29 -1.12 7.04
N ILE A 65 12.34 -1.95 7.44
CA ILE A 65 12.11 -2.33 8.84
C ILE A 65 12.47 -3.80 9.04
N GLU A 66 13.35 -4.06 9.99
CA GLU A 66 13.76 -5.40 10.39
C GLU A 66 13.15 -5.78 11.74
N GLY A 67 12.78 -7.06 11.90
CA GLY A 67 12.33 -7.62 13.16
C GLY A 67 11.54 -8.91 12.99
N ILE A 68 11.17 -9.52 14.12
CA ILE A 68 10.30 -10.69 14.17
C ILE A 68 8.93 -10.31 13.59
N HIS A 69 8.46 -11.08 12.60
CA HIS A 69 7.20 -10.82 11.90
C HIS A 69 7.08 -9.39 11.36
N ALA A 70 8.19 -8.77 10.92
CA ALA A 70 8.23 -7.36 10.52
C ALA A 70 7.09 -6.95 9.56
N ILE A 71 6.83 -7.77 8.53
CA ILE A 71 5.75 -7.53 7.57
C ILE A 71 4.39 -7.43 8.27
N ASP A 72 4.03 -8.45 9.07
CA ASP A 72 2.74 -8.50 9.76
C ASP A 72 2.62 -7.38 10.80
N MET A 73 3.69 -7.10 11.53
CA MET A 73 3.74 -6.06 12.56
C MET A 73 3.59 -4.66 11.96
N VAL A 74 4.31 -4.35 10.87
CA VAL A 74 4.19 -3.06 10.18
C VAL A 74 2.79 -2.91 9.59
N ARG A 75 2.22 -3.95 8.97
CA ARG A 75 0.84 -3.90 8.45
C ARG A 75 -0.19 -3.70 9.55
N LYS A 76 0.00 -4.32 10.71
CA LYS A 76 -0.85 -4.12 11.90
C LYS A 76 -0.78 -2.68 12.40
N ILE A 77 0.41 -2.09 12.46
CA ILE A 77 0.61 -0.69 12.85
C ILE A 77 -0.01 0.27 11.82
N ALA A 78 0.14 -0.03 10.54
CA ALA A 78 -0.43 0.77 9.46
C ALA A 78 -1.97 0.79 9.51
N GLY A 79 -2.60 -0.33 9.83
CA GLY A 79 -4.05 -0.48 9.88
C GLY A 79 -4.68 -0.79 8.53
N SER A 80 -6.02 -0.87 8.49
CA SER A 80 -6.79 -1.16 7.28
C SER A 80 -6.44 -0.22 6.14
N THR A 81 -6.35 -0.73 4.90
CA THR A 81 -6.10 0.08 3.69
C THR A 81 -7.11 1.21 3.51
N LEU A 82 -8.30 1.07 4.11
CA LEU A 82 -9.38 2.04 4.11
C LEU A 82 -9.35 2.84 5.42
N PRO A 83 -8.93 4.13 5.42
CA PRO A 83 -8.77 4.91 6.64
C PRO A 83 -10.04 4.97 7.51
N HIS A 84 -11.20 5.21 6.91
CA HIS A 84 -12.49 5.20 7.63
C HIS A 84 -12.88 3.85 8.28
N LYS A 85 -12.23 2.73 7.92
CA LYS A 85 -12.38 1.41 8.57
C LYS A 85 -11.14 1.01 9.36
N ALA A 86 -10.14 1.88 9.49
CA ALA A 86 -8.94 1.59 10.26
C ALA A 86 -9.21 1.86 11.75
N GLU A 87 -8.70 0.98 12.60
CA GLU A 87 -8.86 1.11 14.06
C GLU A 87 -8.10 2.32 14.60
N ILE A 88 -8.64 2.93 15.65
CA ILE A 88 -7.98 4.01 16.39
C ILE A 88 -6.64 3.50 16.96
N GLY A 89 -5.59 4.31 16.85
CA GLY A 89 -4.22 3.95 17.23
C GLY A 89 -3.38 3.39 16.08
N THR A 90 -3.98 3.15 14.90
CA THR A 90 -3.23 2.81 13.68
C THR A 90 -2.87 4.07 12.91
N ILE A 91 -1.80 4.03 12.10
CA ILE A 91 -1.38 5.19 11.30
C ILE A 91 -2.53 5.67 10.42
N ARG A 92 -3.25 4.76 9.75
CA ARG A 92 -4.35 5.13 8.85
C ARG A 92 -5.58 5.62 9.60
N GLY A 93 -5.88 5.05 10.76
CA GLY A 93 -7.03 5.47 11.57
C GLY A 93 -6.84 6.84 12.22
N ASP A 94 -5.60 7.17 12.61
CA ASP A 94 -5.32 8.42 13.33
C ASP A 94 -5.01 9.60 12.41
N PHE A 95 -4.46 9.34 11.20
CA PHE A 95 -3.92 10.40 10.33
C PHE A 95 -4.61 10.54 8.97
N SER A 96 -5.63 9.74 8.66
CA SER A 96 -6.43 9.91 7.45
C SER A 96 -7.91 9.69 7.70
N VAL A 97 -8.73 10.48 7.00
CA VAL A 97 -10.20 10.41 7.04
C VAL A 97 -10.78 9.93 5.71
N ASP A 98 -9.92 9.51 4.79
CA ASP A 98 -10.32 9.23 3.41
C ASP A 98 -11.13 7.94 3.28
N SER A 99 -11.90 7.87 2.20
CA SER A 99 -12.75 6.72 1.88
C SER A 99 -12.72 6.42 0.39
N PRO A 100 -12.99 5.17 -0.01
CA PRO A 100 -13.16 4.84 -1.41
C PRO A 100 -14.23 5.66 -2.11
N ALA A 101 -15.35 5.98 -1.44
CA ALA A 101 -16.41 6.78 -2.04
C ALA A 101 -15.89 8.17 -2.44
N ALA A 102 -15.19 8.86 -1.53
CA ALA A 102 -14.58 10.16 -1.82
C ALA A 102 -13.49 10.06 -2.90
N ALA A 103 -12.56 9.10 -2.76
CA ALA A 103 -11.46 8.91 -3.71
C ALA A 103 -11.96 8.60 -5.13
N ASN A 104 -12.98 7.75 -5.24
CA ASN A 104 -13.58 7.38 -6.51
C ASN A 104 -14.30 8.55 -7.17
N ILE A 105 -15.13 9.32 -6.44
CA ILE A 105 -15.80 10.51 -6.99
C ILE A 105 -14.78 11.52 -7.53
N GLU A 106 -13.65 11.66 -6.83
CA GLU A 106 -12.56 12.57 -7.22
C GLU A 106 -11.61 11.96 -8.28
N GLY A 107 -11.82 10.72 -8.70
CA GLY A 107 -11.00 10.04 -9.70
C GLY A 107 -9.53 9.89 -9.29
N ARG A 108 -9.26 9.58 -8.02
CA ARG A 108 -7.91 9.46 -7.46
C ARG A 108 -7.74 8.23 -6.58
N SER A 109 -6.50 7.95 -6.19
CA SER A 109 -6.21 6.92 -5.19
C SER A 109 -6.68 7.36 -3.80
N ILE A 110 -6.90 6.36 -2.94
CA ILE A 110 -7.15 6.57 -1.51
C ILE A 110 -5.87 7.11 -0.87
N LYS A 111 -5.99 8.24 -0.18
CA LYS A 111 -4.90 8.88 0.55
C LYS A 111 -4.75 8.22 1.93
N ASN A 112 -4.10 7.07 1.95
CA ASN A 112 -3.93 6.22 3.14
C ASN A 112 -2.53 6.31 3.78
N ILE A 113 -1.77 7.37 3.48
CA ILE A 113 -0.54 7.80 4.15
C ILE A 113 0.69 6.90 3.94
N VAL A 114 0.56 5.58 4.08
CA VAL A 114 1.69 4.64 4.13
C VAL A 114 1.47 3.43 3.25
N HIS A 115 2.52 3.00 2.55
CA HIS A 115 2.63 1.70 1.87
C HIS A 115 3.44 0.73 2.73
N ALA A 116 3.06 -0.55 2.70
CA ALA A 116 3.80 -1.63 3.34
C ALA A 116 3.62 -2.91 2.52
N SER A 117 4.70 -3.65 2.30
CA SER A 117 4.71 -4.89 1.52
C SER A 117 3.70 -5.91 2.09
N GLU A 118 2.98 -6.63 1.22
CA GLU A 118 1.92 -7.55 1.67
C GLU A 118 2.48 -8.89 2.16
N ASN A 119 3.60 -9.32 1.57
CA ASN A 119 4.20 -10.64 1.79
C ASN A 119 5.72 -10.61 1.55
N LYS A 120 6.40 -11.72 1.85
CA LYS A 120 7.87 -11.84 1.77
C LYS A 120 8.40 -11.59 0.34
N SER A 121 7.76 -12.18 -0.66
CA SER A 121 8.18 -12.02 -2.06
C SER A 121 8.09 -10.57 -2.53
N GLU A 122 7.02 -9.87 -2.14
CA GLU A 122 6.88 -8.44 -2.43
C GLU A 122 7.91 -7.60 -1.66
N ALA A 123 8.15 -7.90 -0.38
CA ALA A 123 9.14 -7.18 0.41
C ALA A 123 10.55 -7.28 -0.18
N GLU A 124 10.98 -8.49 -0.58
CA GLU A 124 12.29 -8.71 -1.22
C GLU A 124 12.41 -7.92 -2.54
N HIS A 125 11.36 -7.93 -3.36
CA HIS A 125 11.32 -7.17 -4.61
C HIS A 125 11.38 -5.65 -4.37
N GLU A 126 10.57 -5.14 -3.45
CA GLU A 126 10.50 -3.72 -3.14
C GLU A 126 11.80 -3.21 -2.53
N ILE A 127 12.41 -3.94 -1.60
CA ILE A 127 13.71 -3.57 -1.01
C ILE A 127 14.76 -3.42 -2.10
N ALA A 128 14.89 -4.42 -2.99
CA ALA A 128 15.85 -4.39 -4.09
C ALA A 128 15.54 -3.30 -5.15
N HIS A 129 14.28 -2.89 -5.26
CA HIS A 129 13.87 -1.80 -6.14
C HIS A 129 14.22 -0.43 -5.58
N TRP A 130 14.07 -0.22 -4.27
CA TRP A 130 14.22 1.07 -3.61
C TRP A 130 15.64 1.36 -3.08
N PHE A 131 16.41 0.32 -2.73
CA PHE A 131 17.70 0.46 -2.07
C PHE A 131 18.75 -0.43 -2.74
N ALA A 132 19.96 0.12 -2.90
CA ALA A 132 21.15 -0.67 -3.15
C ALA A 132 21.57 -1.42 -1.88
N GLN A 133 22.32 -2.51 -2.03
CA GLN A 133 22.73 -3.33 -0.88
C GLN A 133 23.61 -2.52 0.10
N GLU A 134 24.39 -1.57 -0.40
CA GLU A 134 25.26 -0.70 0.40
C GLU A 134 24.50 0.37 1.20
N GLU A 135 23.21 0.56 0.92
CA GLU A 135 22.32 1.46 1.65
C GLU A 135 21.60 0.75 2.81
N ILE A 136 21.78 -0.56 2.95
CA ILE A 136 21.21 -1.38 4.01
C ILE A 136 22.31 -1.74 5.00
N PHE A 137 22.17 -1.24 6.23
CA PHE A 137 23.21 -1.34 7.25
C PHE A 137 22.85 -2.36 8.33
N GLU A 138 23.79 -3.24 8.65
CA GLU A 138 23.71 -4.11 9.81
C GLU A 138 24.29 -3.40 11.03
N TYR A 139 23.52 -3.33 12.11
CA TYR A 139 23.94 -2.75 13.38
C TYR A 139 23.12 -3.35 14.51
N ARG A 140 23.71 -3.37 15.71
CA ARG A 140 23.03 -3.86 16.91
C ARG A 140 22.32 -2.73 17.63
N ARG A 141 21.02 -2.89 17.92
CA ARG A 141 20.28 -1.95 18.76
C ARG A 141 20.58 -2.17 20.24
N ALA A 142 20.51 -1.09 21.03
CA ALA A 142 20.77 -1.15 22.47
C ALA A 142 19.80 -2.09 23.23
N ASP A 143 18.57 -2.23 22.75
CA ASP A 143 17.52 -3.05 23.35
C ASP A 143 17.43 -4.47 22.77
N GLU A 144 18.27 -4.80 21.78
CA GLU A 144 18.15 -6.05 21.02
C GLU A 144 18.39 -7.29 21.87
N SER A 145 19.34 -7.25 22.81
CA SER A 145 19.61 -8.35 23.73
C SER A 145 18.42 -8.70 24.61
N VAL A 146 17.59 -7.71 24.96
CA VAL A 146 16.42 -7.89 25.81
C VAL A 146 15.24 -8.41 25.00
N MET A 147 15.08 -7.92 23.77
CA MET A 147 13.91 -8.20 22.93
C MET A 147 14.01 -9.52 22.14
N PHE A 148 15.22 -9.93 21.74
CA PHE A 148 15.43 -11.06 20.82
C PHE A 148 16.19 -12.24 21.43
N ASN A 149 16.68 -12.10 22.68
CA ASN A 149 17.47 -13.08 23.45
C ASN A 149 18.17 -14.18 22.62
N PRO A 150 19.28 -13.85 21.92
CA PRO A 150 19.97 -14.81 21.06
C PRO A 150 20.73 -15.92 21.81
N GLU A 151 20.79 -15.88 23.15
CA GLU A 151 21.56 -16.82 24.00
C GLU A 151 20.73 -17.48 25.12
N GLY A 152 19.42 -17.60 24.95
CA GLY A 152 18.53 -18.39 25.84
C GLY A 152 18.50 -19.88 25.51
#